data_AF-A2G2G9-F1
#
_entry.id   AF-A2G2G9-F1
#
_cell.length_a   1.000
_cell.length_b   1.000
_cell.length_c   1.000
_cell.angle_alpha   90.00
_cell.angle_beta   90.00
_cell.angle_gamma   90.00
#
_symmetry.space_group_name_H-M   'P 1'
#
loop_
_entity.id
_entity.type
_entity.pdbx_description
1 polymer ?
#
loop_
_entity_poly.entity_id
_entity_poly.type
_entity_poly.pdbx_seq_one_letter_code
_entity_poly.pdbx_strand_id
1 'polypeptide(L)'
;MSTFFIDDIEVCFPFPQAYPEQIEYMTQLKLSLDAGGPCVLEMPSGTGKTVLFVSLILAYMSQRKNACPLIYCTRTIPKMNPWY
;
A
#
# COMPACT_ATOMS: atom_id res chain seq x y z
N MET A 1 -10.41 -4.11 -11.64
CA MET A 1 -10.16 -4.67 -10.32
C MET A 1 -9.54 -6.04 -10.50
N SER A 2 -8.32 -6.23 -10.02
CA SER A 2 -7.60 -7.51 -10.05
C SER A 2 -7.19 -7.90 -8.65
N THR A 3 -6.99 -9.20 -8.44
CA THR A 3 -6.45 -9.76 -7.21
C THR A 3 -5.16 -10.47 -7.51
N PHE A 4 -4.18 -10.30 -6.62
CA PHE A 4 -2.90 -11.00 -6.69
C PHE A 4 -2.34 -11.18 -5.29
N PHE A 5 -1.37 -12.07 -5.15
CA PHE A 5 -0.74 -12.36 -3.88
C PHE A 5 0.57 -11.57 -3.74
N ILE A 6 0.76 -10.97 -2.56
CA ILE A 6 2.05 -10.50 -2.07
C ILE A 6 2.42 -11.43 -0.91
N ASP A 7 3.35 -12.34 -1.16
CA ASP A 7 3.62 -13.50 -0.31
C ASP A 7 2.33 -14.27 0.03
N ASP A 8 1.91 -14.21 1.30
CA ASP A 8 0.76 -14.89 1.87
C ASP A 8 -0.47 -13.98 2.01
N ILE A 9 -0.43 -12.75 1.49
CA ILE A 9 -1.51 -11.77 1.59
C ILE A 9 -2.18 -11.60 0.23
N GLU A 10 -3.49 -11.88 0.17
CA GLU A 10 -4.29 -11.57 -1.01
C GLU A 10 -4.58 -10.06 -1.08
N VAL A 11 -4.06 -9.39 -2.11
CA VAL A 11 -4.22 -7.94 -2.31
C VAL A 11 -5.26 -7.69 -3.38
N CYS A 12 -6.27 -6.89 -3.04
CA CYS A 12 -7.23 -6.38 -4.00
C CYS A 12 -6.79 -5.03 -4.57
N PHE A 13 -6.58 -4.98 -5.88
CA PHE A 13 -6.07 -3.81 -6.58
C PHE A 13 -7.15 -3.23 -7.51
N PRO A 14 -7.42 -1.92 -7.46
CA PRO A 14 -8.55 -1.34 -8.18
C PRO A 14 -8.35 -1.31 -9.71
N PHE A 15 -7.11 -1.34 -10.17
CA PHE A 15 -6.77 -1.35 -11.60
C PHE A 15 -6.70 -2.78 -12.18
N PRO A 16 -6.71 -2.96 -13.51
CA PRO A 16 -6.63 -4.30 -14.12
C PRO A 16 -5.34 -5.05 -13.81
N GLN A 17 -4.23 -4.33 -13.64
CA GLN A 17 -2.92 -4.91 -13.38
C GLN A 17 -2.05 -3.94 -12.57
N ALA A 18 -1.23 -4.49 -11.67
CA ALA A 18 -0.16 -3.76 -11.01
C ALA A 18 1.14 -3.88 -11.82
N TYR A 19 1.92 -2.80 -11.89
CA TYR A 19 3.23 -2.82 -12.53
C TYR A 19 4.23 -3.67 -11.71
N PRO A 20 5.26 -4.27 -12.33
CA PRO A 20 6.26 -5.06 -11.61
C PRO A 20 6.92 -4.29 -10.46
N GLU A 21 7.23 -3.01 -10.67
CA GLU A 21 7.83 -2.15 -9.64
C GLU A 21 6.85 -1.91 -8.49
N GLN A 22 5.54 -1.81 -8.79
CA GLN A 22 4.51 -1.72 -7.76
C GLN A 22 4.45 -2.99 -6.91
N ILE A 23 4.55 -4.16 -7.51
CA ILE A 23 4.60 -5.42 -6.77
C ILE A 23 5.83 -5.46 -5.86
N GLU A 24 7.00 -5.07 -6.37
CA GLU A 24 8.24 -5.00 -5.59
C GLU A 24 8.11 -4.06 -4.38
N TYR A 25 7.54 -2.86 -4.57
CA TYR A 25 7.28 -1.94 -3.48
C TYR A 25 6.31 -2.50 -2.44
N MET A 26 5.26 -3.20 -2.86
CA MET A 26 4.35 -3.85 -1.93
C MET A 26 5.05 -4.92 -1.10
N THR A 27 5.91 -5.73 -1.73
CA THR A 27 6.68 -6.76 -1.03
C THR A 27 7.61 -6.16 0.02
N GLN A 28 8.38 -5.11 -0.31
CA GLN A 28 9.27 -4.45 0.64
C GLN A 28 8.51 -3.80 1.80
N LEU A 29 7.37 -3.19 1.50
CA LEU A 29 6.50 -2.60 2.53
C LEU A 29 5.91 -3.67 3.45
N LYS A 30 5.45 -4.80 2.90
CA LYS A 30 4.93 -5.93 3.67
C LYS A 30 5.98 -6.50 4.62
N LEU A 31 7.21 -6.71 4.14
CA LEU A 31 8.33 -7.16 4.98
C LEU A 31 8.59 -6.20 6.14
N SER A 32 8.47 -4.90 5.88
CA SER A 32 8.63 -3.87 6.92
C SER A 32 7.51 -3.90 7.96
N LEU A 33 6.27 -4.12 7.52
CA LEU A 33 5.11 -4.29 8.43
C LEU A 33 5.26 -5.53 9.30
N ASP A 34 5.68 -6.65 8.71
CA ASP A 34 5.92 -7.91 9.43
C ASP A 34 7.06 -7.79 10.45
N ALA A 35 8.09 -6.99 10.15
CA ALA A 35 9.18 -6.69 11.09
C ALA A 35 8.76 -5.78 12.25
N GLY A 36 7.63 -5.06 12.13
CA GLY A 36 7.11 -4.16 13.17
C GLY A 36 7.95 -2.91 13.43
N GLY A 37 8.87 -2.58 12.52
CA GLY A 37 9.81 -1.46 12.64
C GLY A 37 9.50 -0.27 11.73
N PRO A 38 10.18 0.87 11.91
CA PRO A 38 10.09 1.98 10.97
C PRO A 38 10.70 1.60 9.62
N CYS A 39 10.11 2.10 8.54
CA CYS A 39 10.61 1.90 7.18
C CYS A 39 10.59 3.22 6.41
N VAL A 40 11.59 3.42 5.56
CA VAL A 40 11.66 4.52 4.61
C VAL A 40 11.56 3.92 3.21
N LEU A 41 10.52 4.30 2.48
CA LEU A 41 10.26 3.81 1.14
C LEU A 41 10.36 4.96 0.14
N GLU A 42 11.38 4.91 -0.72
CA GLU A 42 11.48 5.83 -1.85
C GLU A 42 10.82 5.25 -3.09
N MET A 43 9.91 6.01 -3.69
CA MET A 43 9.23 5.61 -4.91
C MET A 43 9.26 6.76 -5.93
N PRO A 44 9.44 6.51 -7.25
CA PRO A 44 9.53 7.54 -8.31
C PRO A 44 8.17 8.20 -8.66
N SER A 45 8.10 9.52 -8.79
CA SER A 45 6.85 10.27 -9.03
C SER A 45 5.96 9.71 -10.16
N GLY A 46 4.63 9.76 -10.00
CA GLY A 46 3.66 9.37 -11.05
C GLY A 46 3.21 7.90 -11.05
N THR A 47 3.72 7.05 -10.15
CA THR A 47 3.47 5.58 -10.18
C THR A 47 2.28 5.08 -9.35
N GLY A 48 1.28 5.92 -9.05
CA GLY A 48 0.09 5.47 -8.30
C GLY A 48 0.37 4.99 -6.86
N LYS A 49 1.40 5.55 -6.22
CA LYS A 49 1.90 5.16 -4.87
C LYS A 49 0.81 5.02 -3.82
N THR A 50 -0.11 5.98 -3.79
CA THR A 50 -1.18 6.00 -2.79
C THR A 50 -2.10 4.81 -2.95
N VAL A 51 -2.43 4.44 -4.18
CA VAL A 51 -3.31 3.30 -4.45
C VAL A 51 -2.64 2.00 -4.03
N LEU A 52 -1.37 1.81 -4.40
CA LEU A 52 -0.56 0.69 -3.95
C LEU A 52 -0.52 0.58 -2.43
N PHE A 53 -0.22 1.70 -1.77
CA PHE A 53 -0.06 1.74 -0.33
C PHE A 53 -1.36 1.38 0.39
N VAL A 54 -2.47 2.00 -0.03
CA VAL A 54 -3.79 1.74 0.56
C VAL A 54 -4.25 0.31 0.29
N SER A 55 -4.08 -0.21 -0.94
CA SER A 55 -4.46 -1.59 -1.29
C SER A 55 -3.74 -2.62 -0.42
N LEU A 56 -2.42 -2.48 -0.23
CA LEU A 56 -1.66 -3.42 0.60
C LEU A 56 -2.05 -3.31 2.07
N ILE A 57 -2.14 -2.10 2.62
CA ILE A 57 -2.45 -1.91 4.05
C ILE A 57 -3.84 -2.45 4.39
N LEU A 58 -4.84 -2.20 3.55
CA LEU A 58 -6.18 -2.73 3.75
C LEU A 58 -6.20 -4.26 3.71
N ALA A 59 -5.47 -4.87 2.77
CA ALA A 59 -5.32 -6.32 2.68
C ALA A 59 -4.57 -6.91 3.89
N TYR A 60 -3.53 -6.21 4.37
CA TYR A 60 -2.78 -6.59 5.56
C TYR A 60 -3.68 -6.57 6.81
N MET A 61 -4.45 -5.49 6.99
CA MET A 61 -5.36 -5.33 8.12
C MET A 61 -6.51 -6.34 8.10
N SER A 62 -7.01 -6.73 6.93
CA SER A 62 -8.09 -7.72 6.84
C SER A 62 -7.64 -9.15 7.14
N GLN A 63 -6.36 -9.47 6.91
CA GLN A 63 -5.80 -10.82 7.05
C GLN A 63 -4.93 -11.01 8.30
N ARG A 64 -4.51 -9.94 8.98
CA ARG A 64 -3.69 -9.99 10.20
C ARG A 64 -4.47 -9.47 11.42
N LYS A 65 -4.59 -10.31 12.47
CA LYS A 65 -5.34 -9.99 13.70
C LYS A 65 -4.74 -8.85 14.55
N ASN A 66 -3.44 -8.58 14.41
CA ASN A 66 -2.70 -7.61 15.22
C ASN A 66 -2.36 -6.31 14.47
N ALA A 67 -3.04 -6.02 13.35
CA ALA A 67 -2.76 -4.81 12.60
C ALA A 67 -3.29 -3.55 13.33
N CYS A 68 -2.43 -2.57 13.53
CA CYS A 68 -2.75 -1.26 14.08
C CYS A 68 -3.52 -0.42 13.04
N PRO A 69 -4.39 0.53 13.44
CA PRO A 69 -5.00 1.50 12.52
C PRO A 69 -3.97 2.25 11.68
N LEU A 70 -4.29 2.46 10.40
CA LEU A 70 -3.47 3.24 9.47
C LEU A 70 -3.63 4.74 9.72
N ILE A 71 -2.51 5.43 9.98
CA ILE A 71 -2.44 6.89 10.00
C ILE A 71 -1.70 7.36 8.74
N TYR A 72 -2.42 8.01 7.83
CA TYR A 72 -1.86 8.53 6.58
C TYR A 72 -1.67 10.05 6.64
N CYS A 73 -0.42 10.50 6.63
CA CYS A 73 -0.05 11.92 6.65
C CYS A 73 0.36 12.39 5.26
N THR A 74 -0.30 13.43 4.75
CA THR A 74 0.04 14.07 3.47
C THR A 74 0.30 15.56 3.65
N ARG A 75 1.20 16.12 2.84
CA ARG A 75 1.61 17.53 2.90
C ARG A 75 0.57 18.51 2.34
N THR A 76 -0.36 18.07 1.50
CA THR A 76 -1.26 18.97 0.76
C THR A 76 -2.71 18.49 0.86
N ILE A 77 -3.60 19.38 1.30
CA ILE A 77 -5.05 19.15 1.47
C ILE A 77 -5.73 18.69 0.16
N PRO A 78 -5.40 19.22 -1.04
CA PRO A 78 -5.99 18.75 -2.30
C PRO A 78 -5.77 17.26 -2.60
N LYS A 79 -4.76 16.62 -1.98
CA LYS A 79 -4.54 15.16 -2.12
C LYS A 79 -5.50 14.33 -1.26
N MET A 80 -6.06 14.92 -0.21
CA MET A 80 -7.02 14.26 0.68
C MET A 80 -8.45 14.50 0.20
N ASN A 81 -8.73 15.71 -0.27
CA ASN A 81 -10.02 16.06 -0.85
C ASN A 81 -9.79 16.88 -2.13
N PRO A 82 -9.95 16.29 -3.33
CA PRO A 82 -9.69 16.99 -4.60
C PRO A 82 -10.69 18.11 -4.91
N TRP A 83 -11.73 18.27 -4.08
CA TRP A 83 -12.78 19.28 -4.23
C TRP A 83 -12.58 20.54 -3.37
N TYR A 84 -11.44 20.66 -2.68
CA TYR A 84 -11.03 21.83 -1.89
C TYR A 84 -9.68 22.37 -2.35
#